data_AF-A0A645I640-F1
#
_entry.id   AF-A0A645I640-F1
#
_cell.length_a   1.000
_cell.length_b   1.000
_cell.length_c   1.000
_cell.angle_alpha   90.00
_cell.angle_beta   90.00
_cell.angle_gamma   90.00
#
_symmetry.space_group_name_H-M   'P 1'
#
loop_
_entity.id
_entity.type
_entity.pdbx_description
1 polymer ?
#
loop_
_entity_poly.entity_id
_entity_poly.type
_entity_poly.pdbx_seq_one_letter_code
_entity_poly.pdbx_strand_id
1 'polypeptide(L)'
;MHSGHELSFVYDVADLYKADITIPLAFQVVGELQGTWSSDADEAPSMESGFDDLPGITRRRVRDAISDGKILARCTRDIRSLLLPDDPIEEDEKDAVVLTLWDEKVGRVAAGANYSDGTPDEVDF
;
A
#
# COMPACT_ATOMS: atom_id res chain seq x y z
N MET A 1 5.81 -1.70 -13.34
CA MET A 1 6.87 -0.95 -12.67
C MET A 1 6.76 0.48 -13.12
N HIS A 2 6.25 1.34 -12.24
CA HIS A 2 5.97 2.74 -12.48
C HIS A 2 7.06 3.61 -11.82
N SER A 3 7.28 4.81 -12.35
CA SER A 3 8.24 5.78 -11.80
C SER A 3 7.83 7.20 -12.17
N GLY A 4 8.30 8.19 -11.41
CA GLY A 4 8.17 9.60 -11.78
C GLY A 4 6.95 10.34 -11.19
N HIS A 5 6.19 9.72 -10.29
CA HIS A 5 5.18 10.40 -9.48
C HIS A 5 5.01 9.77 -8.09
N GLU A 6 4.43 10.52 -7.15
CA GLU A 6 4.28 10.17 -5.72
C GLU A 6 3.45 8.90 -5.43
N LEU A 7 2.65 8.45 -6.40
CA LEU A 7 1.80 7.25 -6.29
C LEU A 7 2.36 6.04 -7.06
N SER A 8 3.60 6.10 -7.57
CA SER A 8 4.13 5.05 -8.49
C SER A 8 4.07 3.67 -7.84
N PHE A 9 4.49 3.60 -6.57
CA PHE A 9 4.45 2.36 -5.78
C PHE A 9 3.02 1.85 -5.54
N VAL A 10 2.04 2.75 -5.39
CA VAL A 10 0.64 2.38 -5.23
C VAL A 10 0.13 1.66 -6.48
N TYR A 11 0.49 2.14 -7.67
CA TYR A 11 0.09 1.49 -8.93
C TYR A 11 0.79 0.15 -9.14
N ASP A 12 2.07 0.04 -8.80
CA ASP A 12 2.77 -1.24 -8.86
C ASP A 12 2.16 -2.30 -7.93
N VAL A 13 1.78 -1.92 -6.71
CA VAL A 13 1.09 -2.83 -5.78
C VAL A 13 -0.33 -3.16 -6.26
N ALA A 14 -1.10 -2.18 -6.74
CA ALA A 14 -2.45 -2.40 -7.24
C ALA A 14 -2.49 -3.38 -8.43
N ASP A 15 -1.47 -3.32 -9.29
CA ASP A 15 -1.32 -4.17 -10.45
C ASP A 15 -1.18 -5.66 -10.11
N LEU A 16 -0.73 -6.01 -8.89
CA LEU A 16 -0.67 -7.39 -8.40
C LEU A 16 -2.07 -8.01 -8.19
N TYR A 17 -3.10 -7.19 -7.99
CA TYR A 17 -4.44 -7.65 -7.61
C TYR A 17 -5.52 -7.33 -8.65
N LYS A 18 -5.24 -6.42 -9.60
CA LYS A 18 -6.26 -5.93 -10.54
C LYS A 18 -6.91 -7.04 -11.38
N ALA A 19 -6.14 -8.05 -11.77
CA ALA A 19 -6.60 -9.16 -12.59
C ALA A 19 -7.55 -10.09 -11.82
N ASP A 20 -7.34 -10.24 -10.51
CA ASP A 20 -8.13 -11.13 -9.67
C ASP A 20 -9.44 -10.48 -9.19
N ILE A 21 -9.49 -9.14 -9.15
CA ILE A 21 -10.59 -8.41 -8.50
C ILE A 21 -11.22 -7.39 -9.44
N THR A 22 -10.52 -6.29 -9.72
CA THR A 22 -11.16 -5.11 -10.30
C THR A 22 -11.51 -5.29 -11.77
N ILE A 23 -10.69 -6.01 -12.54
CA ILE A 23 -10.96 -6.29 -13.96
C ILE A 23 -12.21 -7.18 -14.09
N PRO A 24 -12.29 -8.39 -13.49
CA PRO A 24 -13.49 -9.23 -13.59
C PRO A 24 -14.75 -8.54 -13.10
N LEU A 25 -14.68 -7.85 -11.95
CA LEU A 25 -15.84 -7.16 -11.37
C LEU A 25 -16.35 -6.03 -12.27
N ALA A 26 -15.46 -5.28 -12.93
CA ALA A 26 -15.89 -4.23 -13.86
C ALA A 26 -16.70 -4.81 -15.04
N PHE A 27 -16.22 -5.91 -15.64
CA PHE A 27 -16.96 -6.59 -16.71
C PHE A 27 -18.27 -7.20 -16.21
N GLN A 28 -18.27 -7.75 -15.00
CA GLN A 28 -19.48 -8.29 -14.39
C GLN A 28 -20.55 -7.22 -14.17
N VAL A 29 -20.18 -6.08 -13.57
CA VAL A 29 -21.12 -4.97 -13.35
C VAL A 29 -21.71 -4.47 -14.66
N VAL A 30 -20.89 -4.33 -15.70
CA VAL A 30 -21.39 -3.92 -17.02
C VAL A 30 -22.31 -4.98 -17.62
N GLY A 31 -21.95 -6.27 -17.54
CA GLY A 31 -22.77 -7.36 -18.07
C GLY A 31 -24.14 -7.48 -17.38
N GLU A 32 -24.18 -7.31 -16.06
CA GLU A 32 -25.41 -7.30 -15.28
C GLU A 32 -26.31 -6.12 -15.68
N LEU A 33 -25.75 -4.92 -15.80
CA LEU A 33 -26.50 -3.73 -16.21
C LEU A 33 -27.02 -3.79 -17.66
N GLN A 34 -26.30 -4.48 -18.55
CA GLN A 34 -26.75 -4.73 -19.92
C GLN A 34 -27.76 -5.89 -20.04
N GLY A 35 -28.01 -6.63 -18.94
CA GLY A 35 -28.80 -7.85 -18.97
C GLY A 35 -28.15 -8.99 -19.77
N THR A 36 -26.87 -8.89 -20.10
CA THR A 36 -26.09 -9.93 -20.81
C THR A 36 -25.51 -10.96 -19.84
N TRP A 37 -25.53 -10.66 -18.54
CA TRP A 37 -25.14 -11.54 -17.46
C TRP A 37 -26.32 -11.71 -16.48
N SER A 38 -26.74 -12.96 -16.26
CA SER A 38 -27.71 -13.29 -15.22
C SER A 38 -27.05 -13.23 -13.84
N SER A 39 -27.34 -12.22 -13.04
CA SER A 39 -27.06 -12.26 -11.60
C SER A 39 -28.26 -12.84 -10.86
N ASP A 40 -28.02 -13.73 -9.89
CA ASP A 40 -29.03 -14.14 -8.89
C ASP A 40 -29.41 -13.01 -7.92
N ALA A 41 -28.95 -11.78 -8.18
CA ALA A 41 -29.21 -10.62 -7.34
C ALA A 41 -30.60 -10.02 -7.65
N ASP A 42 -31.49 -10.08 -6.67
CA ASP A 42 -32.87 -9.56 -6.72
C ASP A 42 -32.97 -8.03 -6.96
N GLU A 43 -31.85 -7.29 -6.92
CA GLU A 43 -31.80 -5.83 -7.00
C GLU A 43 -31.00 -5.31 -8.22
N ALA A 44 -31.10 -5.95 -9.38
CA ALA A 44 -30.52 -5.38 -10.59
C ALA A 44 -31.17 -4.00 -10.90
N PRO A 45 -30.40 -2.90 -10.99
CA PRO A 45 -30.94 -1.59 -11.36
C PRO A 45 -31.61 -1.64 -12.73
N SER A 46 -32.61 -0.80 -12.97
CA SER A 46 -33.19 -0.69 -14.31
C SER A 46 -32.12 -0.27 -15.31
N MET A 47 -32.18 -0.83 -16.53
CA MET A 47 -31.16 -0.68 -17.57
C MET A 47 -30.84 0.79 -17.92
N GLU A 48 -31.80 1.72 -17.74
CA GLU A 48 -31.56 3.17 -17.94
C GLU A 48 -30.89 3.86 -16.74
N SER A 49 -31.26 3.51 -15.49
CA SER A 49 -30.75 4.21 -14.30
C SER A 49 -29.42 3.67 -13.78
N GLY A 50 -29.08 2.42 -14.11
CA GLY A 50 -27.88 1.76 -13.61
C GLY A 50 -26.58 2.30 -14.22
N PHE A 51 -26.60 2.79 -15.47
CA PHE A 51 -25.40 3.35 -16.11
C PHE A 51 -25.01 4.72 -15.56
N ASP A 52 -25.98 5.52 -15.11
CA ASP A 52 -25.72 6.83 -14.50
C ASP A 52 -24.88 6.72 -13.22
N ASP A 53 -25.03 5.63 -12.45
CA ASP A 53 -24.22 5.33 -11.25
C ASP A 53 -23.23 4.16 -11.46
N LEU A 54 -22.81 3.87 -12.70
CA LEU A 54 -21.84 2.81 -12.98
C LEU A 54 -20.57 2.90 -12.11
N PRO A 55 -19.94 4.10 -11.92
CA PRO A 55 -18.78 4.22 -11.04
C PRO A 55 -19.11 3.92 -9.57
N GLY A 56 -20.28 4.32 -9.08
CA GLY A 56 -20.70 4.08 -7.70
C GLY A 56 -21.00 2.60 -7.44
N ILE A 57 -21.74 1.96 -8.34
CA ILE A 57 -22.03 0.51 -8.29
C ILE A 57 -20.72 -0.27 -8.30
N THR A 58 -19.82 0.01 -9.24
CA THR A 58 -18.52 -0.67 -9.35
C THR A 58 -17.71 -0.53 -8.06
N ARG A 59 -17.64 0.68 -7.49
CA ARG A 59 -16.92 0.92 -6.23
C ARG A 59 -17.53 0.15 -5.05
N ARG A 60 -18.85 0.05 -4.96
CA ARG A 60 -19.53 -0.73 -3.91
C ARG A 60 -19.21 -2.22 -4.08
N ARG A 61 -19.33 -2.77 -5.28
CA ARG A 61 -18.99 -4.18 -5.56
C ARG A 61 -17.53 -4.50 -5.26
N VAL A 62 -16.59 -3.64 -5.64
CA VAL A 62 -15.17 -3.79 -5.29
C VAL A 62 -14.99 -3.75 -3.77
N ARG A 63 -15.65 -2.81 -3.06
CA ARG A 63 -15.59 -2.73 -1.60
C ARG A 63 -16.12 -4.01 -0.94
N ASP A 64 -17.24 -4.53 -1.41
CA ASP A 64 -17.85 -5.75 -0.87
C ASP A 64 -16.93 -6.95 -1.09
N ALA A 65 -16.31 -7.07 -2.28
CA ALA A 65 -15.37 -8.13 -2.60
C ALA A 65 -14.09 -8.13 -1.75
N ILE A 66 -13.64 -6.97 -1.26
CA ILE A 66 -12.44 -6.85 -0.40
C ILE A 66 -12.77 -6.78 1.10
N SER A 67 -14.06 -6.79 1.46
CA SER A 67 -14.54 -6.49 2.82
C SER A 67 -14.10 -7.52 3.88
N ASP A 68 -13.80 -8.75 3.46
CA ASP A 68 -13.38 -9.83 4.36
C ASP A 68 -11.92 -9.68 4.86
N GLY A 69 -11.22 -8.64 4.42
CA GLY A 69 -9.87 -8.29 4.84
C GLY A 69 -8.77 -9.19 4.30
N LYS A 70 -9.09 -10.25 3.53
CA LYS A 70 -8.09 -11.19 3.00
C LYS A 70 -7.11 -10.50 2.06
N ILE A 71 -7.59 -9.56 1.26
CA ILE A 71 -6.77 -8.79 0.32
C ILE A 71 -5.84 -7.82 1.04
N LEU A 72 -6.31 -7.12 2.08
CA LEU A 72 -5.46 -6.22 2.86
C LEU A 72 -4.37 -7.00 3.59
N ALA A 73 -4.72 -8.11 4.25
CA ALA A 73 -3.75 -8.97 4.91
C ALA A 73 -2.71 -9.55 3.94
N ARG A 74 -3.14 -9.95 2.73
CA ARG A 74 -2.23 -10.38 1.67
C ARG A 74 -1.34 -9.24 1.19
N CYS A 75 -1.89 -8.05 0.95
CA CYS A 75 -1.14 -6.87 0.54
C CYS A 75 -0.04 -6.50 1.53
N THR A 76 -0.33 -6.49 2.83
CA THR A 76 0.69 -6.24 3.87
C THR A 76 1.79 -7.30 3.85
N ARG A 77 1.44 -8.58 3.70
CA ARG A 77 2.41 -9.67 3.61
C ARG A 77 3.30 -9.53 2.37
N ASP A 78 2.70 -9.28 1.22
CA ASP A 78 3.40 -9.21 -0.06
C ASP A 78 4.34 -7.99 -0.09
N ILE A 79 3.91 -6.83 0.43
CA ILE A 79 4.79 -5.66 0.62
C ILE A 79 5.94 -5.98 1.57
N ARG A 80 5.66 -6.60 2.73
CA ARG A 80 6.71 -6.96 3.71
C ARG A 80 7.73 -7.90 3.09
N SER A 81 7.27 -8.94 2.40
CA SER A 81 8.14 -9.91 1.72
C SER A 81 8.95 -9.29 0.58
N LEU A 82 8.41 -8.26 -0.08
CA LEU A 82 9.11 -7.57 -1.17
C LEU A 82 10.19 -6.61 -0.66
N LEU A 83 9.95 -5.95 0.48
CA LEU A 83 10.80 -4.85 0.97
C LEU A 83 11.75 -5.26 2.10
N LEU A 84 11.44 -6.32 2.85
CA LEU A 84 12.28 -6.80 3.94
C LEU A 84 13.06 -8.06 3.50
N PRO A 85 14.27 -8.25 4.01
CA PRO A 85 15.01 -9.50 3.82
C PRO A 85 14.27 -10.68 4.44
N ASP A 86 14.51 -11.88 3.88
CA ASP A 86 13.91 -13.15 4.34
C ASP A 86 14.45 -13.63 5.69
N ASP A 87 15.57 -13.04 6.14
CA ASP A 87 16.19 -13.36 7.41
C ASP A 87 15.30 -12.94 8.59
N PRO A 88 15.28 -13.72 9.70
CA PRO A 88 14.55 -13.32 10.89
C PRO A 88 15.08 -11.96 11.36
N ILE A 89 14.18 -10.98 11.42
CA ILE A 89 14.44 -9.73 12.14
C ILE A 89 14.77 -10.15 13.56
N GLU A 90 15.99 -9.94 14.02
CA GLU A 90 16.35 -10.22 15.42
C GLU A 90 15.36 -9.43 16.30
N GLU A 91 14.58 -10.14 17.13
CA GLU A 91 13.56 -9.55 18.02
C GLU A 91 14.15 -8.54 19.03
N ASP A 92 15.47 -8.39 19.06
CA ASP A 92 16.20 -7.51 19.97
C ASP A 92 16.17 -6.03 19.56
N GLU A 93 15.82 -5.68 18.32
CA GLU A 93 15.36 -4.33 17.98
C GLU A 93 13.86 -4.19 18.30
N LYS A 94 13.48 -4.38 19.56
CA LYS A 94 12.29 -3.69 20.06
C LYS A 94 12.59 -2.21 19.93
N ASP A 95 11.81 -1.53 19.07
CA ASP A 95 11.79 -0.09 18.82
C ASP A 95 11.72 0.74 20.11
N ALA A 96 12.79 0.76 20.91
CA ALA A 96 13.11 1.96 21.63
C ALA A 96 13.38 2.98 20.53
N VAL A 97 12.61 4.08 20.51
CA VAL A 97 12.91 5.24 19.68
C VAL A 97 14.21 5.83 20.21
N VAL A 98 15.33 5.21 19.90
CA VAL A 98 16.67 5.72 20.16
C VAL A 98 16.94 6.67 19.03
N LEU A 99 16.85 7.97 19.33
CA LEU A 99 17.25 8.99 18.38
C LEU A 99 18.75 8.77 18.07
N THR A 100 19.08 8.59 16.79
CA THR A 100 20.47 8.45 16.32
C THR A 100 20.81 9.54 15.32
N LEU A 101 22.07 9.94 15.28
CA LEU A 101 22.64 10.75 14.20
C LEU A 101 23.23 9.82 13.14
N TRP A 102 23.21 10.24 11.87
CA TRP A 102 23.88 9.53 10.78
C TRP A 102 25.26 10.15 10.54
N ASP A 103 26.32 9.37 10.76
CA ASP A 103 27.71 9.68 10.39
C ASP A 103 28.08 8.90 9.12
N GLU A 104 28.67 9.57 8.13
CA GLU A 104 29.03 8.96 6.84
C GLU A 104 30.08 7.84 6.96
N LYS A 105 30.96 7.90 7.97
CA LYS A 105 32.07 6.94 8.15
C LYS A 105 31.68 5.79 9.08
N VAL A 106 30.91 6.07 10.13
CA VAL A 106 30.64 5.12 11.23
C VAL A 106 29.17 4.64 11.23
N GLY A 107 28.28 5.28 10.49
CA GLY A 107 26.86 4.93 10.42
C GLY A 107 26.04 5.57 11.53
N ARG A 108 25.15 4.82 12.20
CA ARG A 108 24.31 5.37 13.26
C ARG A 108 25.11 5.57 14.55
N VAL A 109 25.10 6.80 15.08
CA VAL A 109 25.71 7.16 16.38
C VAL A 109 24.64 7.71 17.34
N ALA A 110 24.92 7.72 18.65
CA ALA A 110 23.96 8.19 19.66
C ALA A 110 23.63 9.68 19.50
N ALA A 111 22.35 10.07 19.58
CA ALA A 111 21.99 11.47 19.69
C ALA A 111 22.26 12.02 21.11
N GLY A 112 22.45 13.34 21.22
CA GLY A 112 22.61 14.01 22.52
C GLY A 112 23.98 13.81 23.19
N ALA A 113 24.93 13.16 22.52
CA ALA A 113 26.33 13.08 22.95
C ALA A 113 27.18 14.18 22.29
N ASN A 114 28.15 14.71 23.02
CA ASN A 114 29.19 15.57 22.44
C ASN A 114 30.29 14.68 21.82
N TYR A 115 30.59 14.91 20.55
CA TYR A 115 31.58 14.17 19.77
C TYR A 115 32.88 14.97 19.54
N SER A 116 33.06 16.12 20.19
CA SER A 116 34.33 16.84 20.11
C SER A 116 35.43 16.09 20.88
N ASP A 117 36.66 16.11 20.35
CA ASP A 117 37.84 15.41 20.91
C ASP A 117 38.36 16.03 22.22
N GLY A 118 37.57 16.86 22.90
CA GLY A 118 37.96 17.56 24.13
C GLY A 118 39.01 18.67 23.95
N THR A 119 39.56 18.83 22.75
CA THR A 119 40.32 20.02 22.35
C THR A 119 39.34 21.15 22.02
N PRO A 120 39.40 22.29 22.72
CA PRO A 120 38.66 23.48 22.28
C PRO A 120 39.10 23.83 20.86
N ASP A 121 38.15 24.03 19.95
CA ASP A 121 38.47 24.67 18.68
C ASP A 121 39.07 26.05 18.99
N GLU A 122 40.27 26.33 18.47
CA GLU A 122 40.81 27.69 18.43
C GLU A 122 39.85 28.53 17.59
N VAL A 123 38.95 29.23 18.28
CA VAL A 123 38.16 30.31 17.69
C VAL A 123 39.09 31.51 17.52
N ASP A 124 39.60 31.66 16.29
CA ASP A 124 40.35 32.83 15.86
C ASP A 124 39.38 34.04 15.84
N PHE A 125 39.51 34.92 16.84
CA PHE A 125 38.75 36.17 16.97
C PHE A 125 39.55 37.36 16.45
#